data_AF-A0A7X6ATD2-F1
#
_entry.id   AF-A0A7X6ATD2-F1
#
_cell.length_a   1.000
_cell.length_b   1.000
_cell.length_c   1.000
_cell.angle_alpha   90.00
_cell.angle_beta   90.00
_cell.angle_gamma   90.00
#
_symmetry.space_group_name_H-M   'P 1'
#
loop_
_entity.id
_entity.type
_entity.pdbx_description
1 polymer ?
#
loop_
_entity_poly.entity_id
_entity_poly.type
_entity_poly.pdbx_seq_one_letter_code
_entity_poly.pdbx_strand_id
1 'polypeptide(L)' 'MTVRCWGTRGSIPSPGPKTVRFGGNTTCLEVCIAEQRLIFDAGSGIRPLGRDMVERGPNAIPIFLT' A
#
# COMPACT_ATOMS: atom_id res chain seq x y z
N MET A 1 -3.35 -8.29 14.54
CA MET A 1 -3.19 -7.07 13.72
C MET A 1 -1.97 -7.24 12.83
N THR A 2 -2.07 -6.89 11.55
CA THR A 2 -0.92 -6.87 10.63
C THR A 2 -0.90 -5.55 9.86
N VAL A 3 0.30 -5.11 9.48
CA VAL A 3 0.52 -3.95 8.63
C VAL A 3 1.40 -4.37 7.47
N ARG A 4 0.98 -4.08 6.24
CA ARG A 4 1.77 -4.27 5.04
C ARG A 4 2.03 -2.93 4.38
N CYS A 5 3.30 -2.65 4.11
CA CYS A 5 3.71 -1.47 3.37
C CYS A 5 3.79 -1.79 1.88
N TRP A 6 2.89 -1.20 1.09
CA TRP A 6 2.89 -1.28 -0.37
C TRP A 6 3.74 -0.19 -1.03
N GLY A 7 3.96 0.90 -0.29
CA GLY A 7 4.98 1.90 -0.56
C GLY A 7 5.47 2.55 0.73
N THR A 8 6.73 2.97 0.71
CA THR A 8 7.49 3.45 1.88
C THR A 8 8.24 4.75 1.61
N ARG A 9 8.11 5.31 0.39
CA ARG A 9 8.71 6.59 0.02
C ARG A 9 7.74 7.73 0.33
N GLY A 10 8.29 8.91 0.60
CA GLY A 10 7.49 10.13 0.74
C GLY A 10 6.89 10.56 -0.60
N SER A 11 6.75 11.87 -0.82
CA SER A 11 6.06 12.41 -2.00
C SER A 11 6.68 12.03 -3.34
N ILE A 12 7.97 11.64 -3.37
CA ILE A 12 8.69 11.32 -4.60
C ILE A 12 9.01 9.81 -4.63
N PRO A 13 8.54 9.06 -5.64
CA PRO A 13 8.94 7.67 -5.82
C PRO A 13 10.43 7.60 -6.12
N SER A 14 11.11 6.62 -5.55
CA SER A 14 12.56 6.44 -5.73
C SER A 14 12.87 4.99 -6.12
N PRO A 15 12.47 4.54 -7.33
CA PRO A 15 12.80 3.20 -7.81
C PRO A 15 14.27 3.12 -8.23
N GLY A 16 14.95 2.02 -7.90
CA GLY A 16 16.30 1.76 -8.39
C GLY A 16 17.09 0.75 -7.54
N PRO A 17 18.27 0.30 -8.03
CA PRO A 17 19.08 -0.70 -7.33
C PRO A 17 19.49 -0.29 -5.92
N LYS A 18 19.70 1.01 -5.68
CA LYS A 18 20.09 1.54 -4.36
C LYS A 18 18.93 1.57 -3.34
N THR A 19 17.69 1.52 -3.80
CA THR A 19 16.48 1.70 -2.97
C THR A 19 15.58 0.47 -2.94
N VAL A 20 15.90 -0.56 -3.74
CA VAL A 20 15.09 -1.77 -3.89
C VAL A 20 14.84 -2.51 -2.59
N ARG A 21 15.79 -2.47 -1.63
CA ARG A 21 15.65 -3.12 -0.31
C ARG A 21 14.34 -2.76 0.40
N PHE A 22 13.87 -1.51 0.26
CA PHE A 22 12.66 -1.02 0.92
C PHE A 22 11.55 -0.63 -0.06
N GLY A 23 11.77 -0.82 -1.37
CA GLY A 23 10.83 -0.45 -2.43
C GLY A 23 11.02 0.98 -2.97
N GLY A 24 10.37 1.26 -4.10
CA GLY A 24 10.41 2.56 -4.78
C GLY A 24 9.09 3.35 -4.75
N ASN A 25 8.02 2.73 -4.27
CA ASN A 25 6.67 3.30 -4.28
C ASN A 25 6.46 4.32 -3.16
N THR A 26 5.66 5.35 -3.42
CA THR A 26 5.23 6.31 -2.42
C THR A 26 4.18 5.69 -1.49
N THR A 27 4.03 6.27 -0.30
CA THR A 27 3.27 5.74 0.83
C THR A 27 1.93 5.12 0.43
N CYS A 28 1.74 3.88 0.86
CA CYS A 28 0.47 3.18 0.82
C CYS A 28 0.57 2.02 1.80
N LEU A 29 -0.28 2.02 2.83
CA LEU A 29 -0.26 1.04 3.90
C LEU A 29 -1.59 0.30 3.93
N GLU A 30 -1.52 -1.01 4.06
CA GLU A 30 -2.65 -1.88 4.35
C GLU A 30 -2.57 -2.30 5.81
N VAL A 31 -3.63 -2.07 6.56
CA VAL A 31 -3.77 -2.50 7.95
C VAL A 31 -4.92 -3.49 8.04
N CYS A 32 -4.64 -4.69 8.54
CA CYS A 32 -5.65 -5.71 8.80
C CYS A 32 -5.79 -5.94 10.30
N ILE A 33 -6.99 -5.71 10.82
CA ILE A 33 -7.34 -5.90 12.23
C ILE A 33 -8.71 -6.57 12.35
N ALA A 34 -8.75 -7.74 13.00
CA ALA A 34 -9.92 -8.63 12.94
C ALA A 34 -10.37 -8.84 11.48
N GLU A 35 -11.67 -8.64 11.20
CA GLU A 35 -12.26 -8.73 9.85
C GLU A 35 -12.19 -7.40 9.07
N GLN A 36 -11.54 -6.37 9.63
CA GLN A 36 -11.42 -5.07 8.99
C GLN A 36 -10.11 -4.94 8.23
N ARG A 37 -10.21 -4.34 7.04
CA ARG A 37 -9.08 -3.91 6.22
C ARG A 37 -9.18 -2.40 6.02
N LEU A 38 -8.10 -1.70 6.31
CA LEU A 38 -8.00 -0.26 6.18
C LEU A 38 -6.81 0.07 5.27
N ILE A 39 -6.97 1.07 4.40
CA ILE A 39 -5.88 1.58 3.56
C ILE A 39 -5.56 2.99 4.03
N PHE A 40 -4.29 3.25 4.33
CA PHE A 40 -3.78 4.58 4.65
C PHE A 40 -2.89 5.05 3.52
N ASP A 41 -3.24 6.20 2.98
CA ASP A 41 -2.67 6.81 1.78
C ASP A 41 -2.84 5.95 0.51
N ALA A 42 -2.83 6.62 -0.63
CA ALA A 42 -3.00 6.02 -1.94
C ALA A 42 -1.92 6.51 -2.93
N GLY A 43 -0.69 6.63 -2.44
CA GLY A 43 0.49 6.86 -3.25
C GLY A 43 0.72 5.74 -4.28
N SER A 44 1.84 5.74 -5.00
CA SER A 44 2.09 4.77 -6.08
C SER A 44 2.09 3.30 -5.62
N GLY A 45 2.21 3.04 -4.31
CA GLY A 45 1.99 1.72 -3.71
C GLY A 45 0.55 1.19 -3.87
N ILE A 46 -0.44 2.04 -4.17
CA ILE A 46 -1.82 1.63 -4.41
C ILE A 46 -1.95 0.70 -5.62
N ARG A 47 -1.04 0.78 -6.59
CA ARG A 47 -1.06 -0.06 -7.81
C ARG A 47 -0.83 -1.54 -7.52
N PRO A 48 0.28 -1.96 -6.87
CA PRO A 48 0.45 -3.36 -6.49
C PRO A 48 -0.59 -3.82 -5.46
N LEU A 49 -1.05 -2.94 -4.55
CA LEU A 49 -2.14 -3.25 -3.64
C LEU A 49 -3.44 -3.58 -4.39
N GLY A 50 -3.84 -2.75 -5.35
CA GLY A 50 -5.04 -2.98 -6.15
C GLY A 50 -4.99 -4.29 -6.94
N ARG A 51 -3.82 -4.67 -7.48
CA ARG A 51 -3.64 -5.97 -8.14
C ARG A 51 -3.85 -7.14 -7.17
N ASP A 52 -3.22 -7.07 -6.01
CA ASP A 52 -3.38 -8.06 -4.94
C ASP A 52 -4.83 -8.16 -4.45
N MET A 53 -5.57 -7.05 -4.43
CA MET A 53 -6.99 -7.03 -4.05
C MET A 53 -7.90 -7.65 -5.10
N VAL A 54 -7.65 -7.41 -6.39
CA VAL A 54 -8.41 -8.07 -7.45
C VAL A 54 -8.30 -9.59 -7.36
N GLU A 55 -7.10 -10.09 -7.03
CA GLU A 55 -6.87 -11.53 -6.84
C GLU A 55 -7.57 -12.08 -5.57
N ARG A 56 -7.67 -11.28 -4.51
CA ARG A 56 -8.31 -11.68 -3.23
C ARG A 56 -9.83 -11.51 -3.21
N GLY A 57 -10.39 -10.82 -4.21
CA GLY A 57 -11.81 -10.44 -4.27
C GLY A 57 -12.03 -8.99 -3.82
N PRO A 58 -12.68 -8.16 -4.65
CA PRO A 58 -12.90 -6.76 -4.32
C PRO A 58 -13.93 -6.62 -3.20
N ASN A 59 -13.57 -5.85 -2.17
CA ASN A 59 -14.45 -5.46 -1.07
C ASN A 59 -14.51 -3.94 -0.97
N ALA A 60 -15.60 -3.41 -0.42
CA ALA A 60 -15.64 -2.01 0.01
C ALA A 60 -14.62 -1.81 1.13
N ILE A 61 -13.58 -1.03 0.87
CA ILE A 61 -12.46 -0.82 1.79
C ILE A 61 -12.30 0.67 2.07
N PRO A 62 -12.31 1.11 3.34
CA PRO A 62 -12.03 2.48 3.70
C PRO A 62 -10.60 2.88 3.30
N ILE A 63 -10.48 4.02 2.62
CA ILE A 63 -9.22 4.65 2.27
C ILE A 63 -9.14 6.00 2.99
N PHE A 64 -8.09 6.18 3.78
CA PHE A 64 -7.78 7.44 4.46
C PHE A 64 -6.71 8.17 3.65
N LEU A 65 -7.08 9.31 3.06
CA LEU A 65 -6.19 10.16 2.26
C LEU A 65 -5.69 11.35 3.10
N THR A 66 -4.50 11.84 2.79
CA THR A 66 -3.91 13.08 3.33
C THR A 66 -3.73 14.11 2.23
#